data_AF-A0A353XXC0-F1
#
_entry.id   AF-A0A353XXC0-F1
#
_cell.length_a   1.000
_cell.length_b   1.000
_cell.length_c   1.000
_cell.angle_alpha   90.00
_cell.angle_beta   90.00
_cell.angle_gamma   90.00
#
_symmetry.space_group_name_H-M   'P 1'
#
loop_
_entity.id
_entity.type
_entity.pdbx_description
1 polymer ?
#
loop_
_entity_poly.entity_id
_entity_poly.type
_entity_poly.pdbx_seq_one_letter_code
_entity_poly.pdbx_strand_id
1 'polypeptide(L)'
;MNSLQTIRKLHQVREINAATAEVYNINPARPTLEGIDTETKEVYAIRRAVDILRRRLREPGAAMTSPSASATFLTLKLSEREREVFAVMFLDARHRVIHFEELFFGTVDSSVVHPREVVKVALKYNAAACILAHNHPSGVAEPSHTDIQITKRLKESLALIDVRVLDHLVVTPNETVSLAQRGEI
;
A
#
# COMPACT_ATOMS: atom_id res chain seq x y z
N MET A 1 7.22 4.20 -23.54
CA MET A 1 6.05 3.30 -23.60
C MET A 1 5.26 3.21 -22.28
N ASN A 2 5.12 4.29 -21.47
CA ASN A 2 4.37 4.18 -20.20
C ASN A 2 3.62 5.44 -19.72
N SER A 3 3.49 6.48 -20.55
CA SER A 3 2.68 7.66 -20.22
C SER A 3 1.17 7.42 -20.41
N LEU A 4 0.78 6.54 -21.34
CA LEU A 4 -0.62 6.25 -21.64
C LEU A 4 -1.28 5.30 -20.62
N GLN A 5 -0.52 4.43 -19.94
CA GLN A 5 -1.06 3.56 -18.88
C GLN A 5 -1.32 4.32 -17.57
N THR A 6 -0.48 5.32 -17.24
CA THR A 6 -0.69 6.19 -16.08
C THR A 6 -1.90 7.12 -16.26
N ILE A 7 -2.12 7.62 -17.48
CA ILE A 7 -3.31 8.44 -17.81
C ILE A 7 -4.59 7.60 -17.76
N ARG A 8 -4.56 6.34 -18.22
CA ARG A 8 -5.71 5.41 -18.10
C ARG A 8 -6.07 5.08 -16.64
N LYS A 9 -5.10 4.90 -15.73
CA LYS A 9 -5.37 4.71 -14.29
C LYS A 9 -5.90 5.98 -13.61
N LEU A 10 -5.45 7.17 -14.02
CA LEU A 10 -6.00 8.45 -13.56
C LEU A 10 -7.42 8.69 -14.06
N HIS A 11 -7.73 8.26 -15.30
CA HIS A 11 -9.09 8.26 -15.85
C HIS A 11 -10.01 7.32 -15.10
N GLN A 12 -9.57 6.09 -14.80
CA GLN A 12 -10.39 5.10 -14.08
C GLN A 12 -10.74 5.56 -12.65
N VAL A 13 -9.83 6.25 -11.94
CA VAL A 13 -10.11 6.85 -10.62
C VAL A 13 -11.05 8.06 -10.73
N ARG A 14 -10.94 8.88 -11.80
CA ARG A 14 -11.88 9.97 -12.07
C ARG A 14 -13.27 9.46 -12.46
N GLU A 15 -13.34 8.39 -13.24
CA GLU A 15 -14.58 7.74 -13.68
C GLU A 15 -15.31 7.05 -12.53
N ILE A 16 -14.60 6.47 -11.55
CA ILE A 16 -15.23 5.91 -10.34
C ILE A 16 -15.79 7.02 -9.43
N ASN A 17 -15.08 8.15 -9.32
CA ASN A 17 -15.56 9.33 -8.60
C ASN A 17 -16.75 10.00 -9.29
N ALA A 18 -16.75 10.05 -10.63
CA ALA A 18 -17.86 10.55 -11.43
C ALA A 18 -19.05 9.59 -11.38
N ALA A 19 -18.86 8.27 -11.45
CA ALA A 19 -19.93 7.28 -11.39
C ALA A 19 -20.67 7.30 -10.05
N THR A 20 -19.95 7.48 -8.94
CA THR A 20 -20.60 7.62 -7.61
C THR A 20 -21.31 8.98 -7.48
N ALA A 21 -20.71 10.04 -8.02
CA ALA A 21 -21.31 11.37 -8.05
C ALA A 21 -22.53 11.47 -8.99
N GLU A 22 -22.55 10.74 -10.11
CA GLU A 22 -23.67 10.65 -11.05
C GLU A 22 -24.82 9.82 -10.49
N VAL A 23 -24.53 8.67 -9.87
CA VAL A 23 -25.55 7.81 -9.26
C VAL A 23 -26.32 8.53 -8.15
N TYR A 24 -25.65 9.42 -7.41
CA TYR A 24 -26.23 10.15 -6.27
C TYR A 24 -26.38 11.67 -6.50
N ASN A 25 -26.15 12.15 -7.73
CA ASN A 25 -26.22 13.57 -8.12
C ASN A 25 -25.42 14.54 -7.22
N ILE A 26 -24.25 14.10 -6.75
CA ILE A 26 -23.39 14.84 -5.81
C ILE A 26 -22.42 15.73 -6.59
N ASN A 27 -22.50 17.05 -6.44
CA ASN A 27 -21.52 17.96 -7.05
C ASN A 27 -20.12 17.76 -6.40
N PRO A 28 -19.10 17.34 -7.17
CA PRO A 28 -17.79 17.00 -6.62
C PRO A 28 -16.99 18.23 -6.10
N ALA A 29 -17.37 19.45 -6.49
CA ALA A 29 -16.75 20.69 -6.03
C ALA A 29 -17.43 21.28 -4.79
N ARG A 30 -18.73 21.00 -4.60
CA ARG A 30 -19.55 21.44 -3.45
C ARG A 30 -20.65 20.40 -3.19
N PRO A 31 -20.34 19.33 -2.46
CA PRO A 31 -21.31 18.26 -2.23
C PRO A 31 -22.35 18.72 -1.21
N THR A 32 -23.62 18.80 -1.61
CA THR A 32 -24.74 18.91 -0.67
C THR A 32 -25.20 17.50 -0.35
N LEU A 33 -25.10 17.11 0.93
CA LEU A 33 -25.51 15.77 1.40
C LEU A 33 -26.92 15.78 2.03
N GLU A 34 -27.71 16.82 1.76
CA GLU A 34 -29.10 16.90 2.20
C GLU A 34 -29.96 15.91 1.41
N GLY A 35 -30.85 15.19 2.09
CA GLY A 35 -31.76 14.21 1.47
C GLY A 35 -31.14 12.85 1.12
N ILE A 36 -29.83 12.69 1.21
CA ILE A 36 -29.14 11.39 1.04
C ILE A 36 -29.30 10.55 2.31
N ASP A 37 -29.38 9.23 2.21
CA ASP A 37 -29.42 8.33 3.36
C ASP A 37 -28.07 8.29 4.10
N THR A 38 -28.07 7.87 5.36
CA THR A 38 -26.88 7.91 6.23
C THR A 38 -25.74 7.04 5.72
N GLU A 39 -26.04 5.85 5.20
CA GLU A 39 -25.05 4.89 4.72
C GLU A 39 -24.28 5.47 3.51
N THR A 40 -25.00 6.06 2.56
CA THR A 40 -24.39 6.71 1.40
C THR A 40 -23.52 7.92 1.79
N LYS A 41 -23.91 8.69 2.83
CA LYS A 41 -23.08 9.79 3.35
C LYS A 41 -21.80 9.30 3.98
N GLU A 42 -21.85 8.21 4.74
CA GLU A 42 -20.68 7.59 5.36
C GLU A 42 -19.71 7.07 4.31
N VAL A 43 -20.19 6.34 3.31
CA VAL A 43 -19.38 5.85 2.19
C VAL A 43 -18.71 7.01 1.45
N TYR A 44 -19.44 8.11 1.19
CA TYR A 44 -18.88 9.30 0.57
C TYR A 44 -17.80 9.96 1.44
N ALA A 45 -18.06 10.16 2.73
CA ALA A 45 -17.11 10.77 3.66
C ALA A 45 -15.82 9.95 3.77
N ILE A 46 -15.93 8.62 3.89
CA ILE A 46 -14.80 7.69 3.92
C ILE A 46 -13.97 7.81 2.64
N ARG A 47 -14.62 7.75 1.47
CA ARG A 47 -13.92 7.88 0.18
C ARG A 47 -13.21 9.24 0.03
N ARG A 48 -13.85 10.33 0.46
CA ARG A 48 -13.23 11.66 0.45
C ARG A 48 -12.03 11.76 1.39
N ALA A 49 -12.12 11.17 2.59
CA ALA A 49 -11.01 11.09 3.53
C ALA A 49 -9.85 10.28 2.93
N VAL A 50 -10.13 9.11 2.35
CA VAL A 50 -9.15 8.29 1.62
C VAL A 50 -8.48 9.07 0.49
N ASP A 51 -9.24 9.85 -0.30
CA ASP A 51 -8.69 10.68 -1.37
C ASP A 51 -7.80 11.83 -0.85
N ILE A 52 -8.17 12.46 0.25
CA ILE A 52 -7.34 13.49 0.91
C ILE A 52 -6.04 12.86 1.43
N LEU A 53 -6.15 11.72 2.11
CA LEU A 53 -4.99 10.98 2.63
C LEU A 53 -4.09 10.52 1.50
N ARG A 54 -4.65 9.92 0.43
CA ARG A 54 -3.89 9.50 -0.75
C ARG A 54 -3.16 10.67 -1.42
N ARG A 55 -3.71 11.90 -1.39
CA ARG A 55 -3.00 13.09 -1.91
C ARG A 55 -1.85 13.50 -0.98
N ARG A 56 -2.09 13.57 0.33
CA ARG A 56 -1.05 13.92 1.32
C ARG A 56 0.08 12.87 1.38
N LEU A 57 -0.25 11.61 1.15
CA LEU A 57 0.68 10.48 1.16
C LEU A 57 1.36 10.24 -0.19
N ARG A 58 0.88 10.85 -1.29
CA ARG A 58 1.48 10.75 -2.63
C ARG A 58 2.60 11.75 -2.89
N GLU A 59 2.75 12.78 -2.05
CA GLU A 59 3.83 13.75 -2.17
C GLU A 59 5.17 13.02 -2.00
N PRO A 60 6.01 12.91 -3.05
CA PRO A 60 7.37 12.41 -2.90
C PRO A 60 8.06 13.24 -1.84
N GLY A 61 8.46 12.61 -0.73
CA GLY A 61 9.01 13.34 0.41
C GLY A 61 8.18 13.30 1.70
N ALA A 62 6.96 12.74 1.70
CA ALA A 62 6.25 12.47 2.94
C ALA A 62 7.07 11.48 3.79
N ALA A 63 7.57 11.94 4.93
CA ALA A 63 8.34 11.11 5.84
C ALA A 63 7.41 10.11 6.54
N MET A 64 7.78 8.84 6.52
CA MET A 64 7.13 7.81 7.32
C MET A 64 7.68 7.90 8.73
N THR A 65 7.14 8.84 9.51
CA THR A 65 7.67 9.20 10.83
C THR A 65 7.20 8.28 11.96
N SER A 66 6.30 7.34 11.69
CA SER A 66 5.83 6.36 12.67
C SER A 66 5.34 5.06 12.02
N PRO A 67 5.36 3.93 12.74
CA PRO A 67 4.75 2.68 12.28
C PRO A 67 3.27 2.84 11.89
N SER A 68 2.51 3.67 12.61
CA SER A 68 1.09 3.95 12.31
C SER A 68 0.91 4.66 10.97
N ALA A 69 1.82 5.57 10.59
CA ALA A 69 1.79 6.18 9.27
C ALA A 69 2.02 5.13 8.16
N SER A 70 2.97 4.22 8.36
CA SER A 70 3.26 3.10 7.44
C SER A 70 2.08 2.16 7.30
N ALA A 71 1.49 1.76 8.42
CA ALA A 71 0.28 0.94 8.42
C ALA A 71 -0.84 1.64 7.64
N THR A 72 -1.16 2.89 7.99
CA THR A 72 -2.23 3.65 7.31
C THR A 72 -1.99 3.75 5.80
N PHE A 73 -0.76 4.06 5.37
CA PHE A 73 -0.42 4.12 3.95
C PHE A 73 -0.67 2.77 3.26
N LEU A 74 -0.18 1.69 3.85
CA LEU A 74 -0.24 0.35 3.27
C LEU A 74 -1.66 -0.22 3.29
N THR A 75 -2.43 0.00 4.36
CA THR A 75 -3.86 -0.30 4.42
C THR A 75 -4.59 0.38 3.27
N LEU A 76 -4.42 1.69 3.06
CA LEU A 76 -5.06 2.43 1.96
C LEU A 76 -4.68 1.94 0.55
N LYS A 77 -3.59 1.19 0.40
CA LYS A 77 -3.09 0.66 -0.87
C LYS A 77 -3.50 -0.80 -1.11
N LEU A 78 -3.56 -1.59 -0.05
CA LEU A 78 -3.61 -3.05 -0.13
C LEU A 78 -4.90 -3.66 0.45
N SER A 79 -5.65 -2.95 1.29
CA SER A 79 -6.83 -3.53 1.98
C SER A 79 -7.95 -3.96 1.03
N GLU A 80 -8.15 -3.26 -0.08
CA GLU A 80 -9.21 -3.53 -1.07
C GLU A 80 -8.78 -4.55 -2.13
N ARG A 81 -7.65 -5.24 -1.96
CA ARG A 81 -7.17 -6.22 -2.94
C ARG A 81 -7.86 -7.56 -2.73
N GLU A 82 -8.60 -7.99 -3.75
CA GLU A 82 -9.35 -9.27 -3.75
C GLU A 82 -8.45 -10.52 -3.78
N ARG A 83 -7.21 -10.35 -4.26
CA ARG A 83 -6.17 -11.38 -4.23
C ARG A 83 -5.04 -10.91 -3.35
N GLU A 84 -4.28 -11.87 -2.85
CA GLU A 84 -3.05 -11.58 -2.15
C GLU A 84 -2.03 -10.91 -3.10
N VAL A 85 -1.41 -9.85 -2.60
CA VAL A 85 -0.42 -9.03 -3.31
C VAL A 85 0.72 -8.73 -2.36
N PHE A 86 1.93 -9.10 -2.75
CA PHE A 86 3.14 -8.68 -2.05
C PHE A 86 3.70 -7.41 -2.70
N ALA A 87 3.88 -6.39 -1.87
CA ALA A 87 4.32 -5.07 -2.27
C ALA A 87 5.49 -4.58 -1.40
N VAL A 88 6.22 -3.60 -1.93
CA VAL A 88 7.35 -2.98 -1.24
C VAL A 88 7.24 -1.48 -1.33
N MET A 89 7.34 -0.83 -0.17
CA MET A 89 7.45 0.62 -0.04
C MET A 89 8.93 0.96 0.15
N PHE A 90 9.53 1.56 -0.88
CA PHE A 90 10.93 1.97 -0.89
C PHE A 90 11.08 3.38 -0.33
N LEU A 91 12.13 3.57 0.47
CA LEU A 91 12.38 4.77 1.27
C LEU A 91 13.79 5.30 1.05
N ASP A 92 13.95 6.62 1.17
CA ASP A 92 15.27 7.24 1.27
C ASP A 92 15.86 7.19 2.69
N ALA A 93 17.06 7.74 2.88
CA ALA A 93 17.77 7.76 4.16
C ALA A 93 17.03 8.55 5.26
N ARG A 94 16.07 9.42 4.91
CA ARG A 94 15.21 10.16 5.84
C ARG A 94 13.84 9.49 6.00
N HIS A 95 13.71 8.24 5.56
CA HIS A 95 12.48 7.45 5.59
C HIS A 95 11.31 8.09 4.84
N ARG A 96 11.60 8.86 3.78
CA ARG A 96 10.57 9.40 2.90
C ARG A 96 10.26 8.40 1.80
N VAL A 97 8.98 8.24 1.47
CA VAL A 97 8.57 7.34 0.38
C VAL A 97 9.10 7.88 -0.94
N ILE A 98 9.92 7.07 -1.61
CA ILE A 98 10.45 7.35 -2.95
C ILE A 98 9.75 6.53 -4.02
N HIS A 99 9.26 5.33 -3.68
CA HIS A 99 8.53 4.47 -4.60
C HIS A 99 7.70 3.43 -3.85
N PHE A 100 6.60 2.98 -4.45
CA PHE A 100 5.79 1.85 -3.98
C PHE A 100 5.49 0.94 -5.16
N GLU A 101 5.74 -0.36 -5.01
CA GLU A 101 5.55 -1.33 -6.09
C GLU A 101 4.88 -2.60 -5.58
N GLU A 102 3.84 -3.04 -6.29
CA GLU A 102 3.22 -4.36 -6.14
C GLU A 102 3.98 -5.32 -7.05
N LEU A 103 4.72 -6.28 -6.46
CA LEU A 103 5.70 -7.09 -7.16
C LEU A 103 5.21 -8.50 -7.46
N PHE A 104 4.42 -9.08 -6.55
CA PHE A 104 3.95 -10.46 -6.67
C PHE A 104 2.45 -10.53 -6.40
N PHE A 105 1.75 -11.42 -7.11
CA PHE A 105 0.29 -11.49 -7.12
C PHE A 105 -0.17 -12.95 -7.06
N GLY A 106 -1.26 -13.21 -6.33
CA GLY A 106 -1.72 -14.57 -6.04
C GLY A 106 -1.17 -15.06 -4.70
N THR A 107 -1.34 -16.34 -4.40
CA THR A 107 -0.82 -16.93 -3.16
C THR A 107 0.67 -16.64 -3.04
N VAL A 108 1.05 -15.85 -2.04
CA VAL A 108 2.44 -15.45 -1.82
C VAL A 108 3.12 -16.57 -1.04
N ASP A 109 3.66 -17.53 -1.77
CA ASP A 109 4.55 -18.54 -1.19
C ASP A 109 6.03 -18.21 -1.43
N SER A 110 6.91 -18.97 -0.78
CA SER A 110 8.36 -18.78 -0.85
C SER A 110 8.97 -19.03 -2.23
N SER A 111 8.24 -19.69 -3.12
CA SER A 111 8.65 -19.95 -4.51
C SER A 111 8.36 -18.77 -5.43
N VAL A 112 7.35 -17.95 -5.11
CA VAL A 112 6.91 -16.81 -5.92
C VAL A 112 7.72 -15.53 -5.63
N VAL A 113 8.13 -15.32 -4.36
CA VAL A 113 8.86 -14.09 -3.98
C VAL A 113 10.37 -14.25 -4.21
N HIS A 114 10.86 -13.59 -5.26
CA HIS A 114 12.27 -13.65 -5.64
C HIS A 114 13.04 -12.40 -5.19
N PRO A 115 14.08 -12.53 -4.33
CA PRO A 115 14.86 -11.39 -3.86
C PRO A 115 15.45 -10.52 -4.98
N ARG A 116 15.86 -11.13 -6.11
CA ARG A 116 16.39 -10.42 -7.27
C ARG A 116 15.45 -9.35 -7.81
N GLU A 117 14.13 -9.57 -7.79
CA GLU A 117 13.18 -8.60 -8.31
C GLU A 117 13.02 -7.42 -7.36
N VAL A 118 13.04 -7.67 -6.05
CA VAL A 118 13.04 -6.61 -5.02
C VAL A 118 14.33 -5.79 -5.10
N VAL A 119 15.49 -6.46 -5.21
CA VAL A 119 16.81 -5.83 -5.34
C VAL A 119 16.90 -4.93 -6.58
N LYS A 120 16.42 -5.40 -7.74
CA LYS A 120 16.40 -4.60 -8.97
C LYS A 120 15.66 -3.27 -8.77
N VAL A 121 14.51 -3.30 -8.09
CA VAL A 121 13.72 -2.10 -7.84
C VAL A 121 14.37 -1.21 -6.79
N ALA A 122 14.91 -1.79 -5.71
CA ALA A 122 15.65 -1.05 -4.69
C ALA A 122 16.80 -0.23 -5.30
N LEU A 123 17.62 -0.87 -6.14
CA LEU A 123 18.73 -0.23 -6.84
C LEU A 123 18.25 0.82 -7.85
N LYS A 124 17.20 0.51 -8.63
CA LYS A 124 16.63 1.44 -9.62
C LYS A 124 16.22 2.78 -9.00
N TYR A 125 15.68 2.76 -7.78
CA TYR A 125 15.23 3.97 -7.09
C TYR A 125 16.23 4.50 -6.05
N ASN A 126 17.42 3.90 -5.91
CA ASN A 126 18.42 4.23 -4.88
C ASN A 126 17.82 4.23 -3.47
N ALA A 127 17.06 3.19 -3.14
CA ALA A 127 16.47 3.03 -1.82
C ALA A 127 17.56 2.87 -0.76
N ALA A 128 17.40 3.52 0.39
CA ALA A 128 18.23 3.29 1.58
C ALA A 128 17.55 2.34 2.58
N ALA A 129 16.23 2.19 2.45
CA ALA A 129 15.42 1.30 3.27
C ALA A 129 14.13 0.91 2.54
N CYS A 130 13.45 -0.10 3.03
CA CYS A 130 12.10 -0.45 2.58
C CYS A 130 11.25 -1.04 3.70
N ILE A 131 9.93 -1.00 3.50
CA ILE A 131 8.94 -1.74 4.26
C ILE A 131 8.28 -2.73 3.31
N LEU A 132 8.26 -4.00 3.70
CA LEU A 132 7.56 -5.06 2.99
C LEU A 132 6.09 -5.05 3.41
N ALA A 133 5.19 -5.47 2.53
CA ALA A 133 3.79 -5.62 2.87
C ALA A 133 3.11 -6.67 2.01
N HIS A 134 2.13 -7.37 2.56
CA HIS A 134 1.16 -8.11 1.77
C HIS A 134 -0.22 -8.04 2.40
N ASN A 135 -1.27 -8.29 1.62
CA ASN A 135 -2.64 -8.37 2.13
C ASN A 135 -3.11 -9.81 2.25
N HIS A 136 -3.90 -10.10 3.27
CA HIS A 136 -4.65 -11.35 3.37
C HIS A 136 -6.13 -11.10 3.01
N PRO A 137 -6.61 -11.57 1.83
CA PRO A 137 -8.03 -11.48 1.47
C PRO A 137 -8.96 -12.23 2.44
N SER A 138 -8.42 -13.20 3.18
CA SER A 138 -9.14 -13.93 4.23
C SER A 138 -9.59 -13.05 5.40
N GLY A 139 -9.02 -11.85 5.55
CA GLY A 139 -9.32 -10.93 6.64
C GLY A 139 -8.54 -11.18 7.93
N VAL A 140 -7.72 -12.23 8.01
CA VAL A 140 -6.89 -12.55 9.18
C VAL A 140 -5.48 -11.98 8.99
N ALA A 141 -5.03 -11.09 9.87
CA ALA A 141 -3.73 -10.43 9.75
C ALA A 141 -2.55 -11.24 10.34
N GLU A 142 -2.81 -12.45 10.84
CA GLU A 142 -1.78 -13.30 11.41
C GLU A 142 -0.80 -13.78 10.32
N PRO A 143 0.51 -13.49 10.42
CA PRO A 143 1.50 -13.95 9.46
C PRO A 143 1.67 -15.46 9.52
N SER A 144 1.82 -16.08 8.36
CA SER A 144 2.21 -17.48 8.25
C SER A 144 3.71 -17.66 8.51
N HIS A 145 4.13 -18.91 8.73
CA HIS A 145 5.55 -19.23 8.80
C HIS A 145 6.29 -18.88 7.50
N THR A 146 5.61 -19.00 6.36
CA THR A 146 6.14 -18.67 5.04
C THR A 146 6.42 -17.17 4.92
N ASP A 147 5.55 -16.32 5.46
CA ASP A 147 5.76 -14.86 5.47
C ASP A 147 7.03 -14.49 6.23
N ILE A 148 7.21 -15.05 7.43
CA ILE A 148 8.39 -14.81 8.25
C ILE A 148 9.67 -15.27 7.52
N GLN A 149 9.64 -16.44 6.88
CA GLN A 149 10.78 -16.95 6.11
C GLN A 149 11.13 -16.07 4.91
N ILE A 150 10.12 -15.65 4.13
CA ILE A 150 10.29 -14.72 3.00
C ILE A 150 10.93 -13.42 3.49
N THR A 151 10.41 -12.88 4.61
CA THR A 151 10.90 -11.65 5.22
C THR A 151 12.37 -11.74 5.58
N LYS A 152 12.77 -12.81 6.27
CA LYS A 152 14.17 -13.03 6.68
C LYS A 152 15.09 -13.13 5.46
N ARG A 153 14.70 -13.92 4.45
CA ARG A 153 15.45 -14.05 3.20
C ARG A 153 15.61 -12.72 2.47
N LEU A 154 14.56 -11.91 2.40
CA LEU A 154 14.62 -10.58 1.79
C LEU A 154 15.49 -9.62 2.60
N LYS A 155 15.39 -9.65 3.94
CA LYS A 155 16.21 -8.84 4.84
C LYS A 155 17.70 -9.13 4.64
N GLU A 156 18.08 -10.41 4.61
CA GLU A 156 19.46 -10.84 4.33
C GLU A 156 19.94 -10.40 2.94
N SER A 157 19.10 -10.60 1.91
CA SER A 157 19.47 -10.26 0.52
C SER A 157 19.65 -8.75 0.31
N LEU A 158 18.78 -7.94 0.91
CA LEU A 158 18.82 -6.48 0.81
C LEU A 158 19.94 -5.86 1.65
N ALA A 159 20.32 -6.50 2.77
CA ALA A 159 21.45 -6.08 3.57
C ALA A 159 22.78 -6.14 2.78
N LEU A 160 22.92 -7.05 1.81
CA LEU A 160 24.12 -7.14 0.95
C LEU A 160 24.34 -5.91 0.05
N ILE A 161 23.32 -5.06 -0.11
CA ILE A 161 23.38 -3.82 -0.90
C ILE A 161 23.02 -2.59 -0.04
N ASP A 162 23.20 -2.70 1.28
CA ASP A 162 22.96 -1.63 2.26
C ASP A 162 21.51 -1.09 2.29
N VAL A 163 20.54 -1.91 1.88
CA VAL A 163 19.10 -1.57 1.96
C VAL A 163 18.49 -2.21 3.20
N ARG A 164 18.05 -1.38 4.14
CA ARG A 164 17.45 -1.86 5.40
C ARG A 164 15.98 -2.24 5.22
N VAL A 165 15.60 -3.46 5.59
CA VAL A 165 14.18 -3.81 5.79
C VAL A 165 13.76 -3.33 7.18
N LEU A 166 12.91 -2.31 7.24
CA LEU A 166 12.48 -1.71 8.51
C LEU A 166 11.33 -2.47 9.16
N ASP A 167 10.44 -3.03 8.33
CA ASP A 167 9.27 -3.77 8.80
C ASP A 167 8.70 -4.66 7.68
N HIS A 168 7.81 -5.56 8.07
CA HIS A 168 6.88 -6.24 7.19
C HIS A 168 5.47 -6.14 7.78
N LEU A 169 4.55 -5.54 7.02
CA LEU A 169 3.15 -5.40 7.43
C LEU A 169 2.22 -6.40 6.73
N VAL A 170 1.48 -7.17 7.51
CA VAL A 170 0.35 -7.97 7.02
C VAL A 170 -0.91 -7.12 7.12
N VAL A 171 -1.56 -6.88 5.99
CA VAL A 171 -2.67 -5.92 5.88
C VAL A 171 -3.99 -6.65 5.64
N THR A 172 -5.02 -6.26 6.38
CA THR A 172 -6.41 -6.65 6.12
C THR A 172 -7.30 -5.40 6.10
N PRO A 173 -8.59 -5.50 5.75
CA PRO A 173 -9.51 -4.38 5.84
C PRO A 173 -9.65 -3.79 7.24
N ASN A 174 -9.53 -4.63 8.28
CA ASN A 174 -9.85 -4.25 9.66
C ASN A 174 -8.62 -4.15 10.56
N GLU A 175 -7.49 -4.76 10.17
CA GLU A 175 -6.31 -4.88 11.01
C GLU A 175 -5.04 -4.78 10.16
N THR A 176 -3.94 -4.38 10.81
CA THR A 176 -2.61 -4.48 10.22
C THR A 176 -1.63 -4.92 11.30
N VAL A 177 -0.87 -5.98 11.00
CA VAL A 177 0.12 -6.57 11.91
C VAL A 177 1.53 -6.23 11.43
N SER A 178 2.38 -5.80 12.36
CA SER A 178 3.80 -5.52 12.13
C SER A 178 4.66 -6.67 12.68
N LEU A 179 5.46 -7.29 11.80
CA LEU A 179 6.42 -8.32 12.22
C LEU A 179 7.53 -7.74 13.11
N ALA A 180 7.97 -6.49 12.85
CA ALA A 180 8.98 -5.85 13.68
C ALA A 180 8.46 -5.57 15.10
N GLN A 181 7.22 -5.10 15.26
CA GLN A 181 6.62 -4.88 16.58
C GLN A 181 6.40 -6.18 17.36
N ARG A 182 6.20 -7.30 16.65
CA ARG A 182 6.12 -8.64 17.25
C ARG A 182 7.48 -9.27 17.58
N GLY A 183 8.58 -8.65 17.16
CA GLY A 183 9.93 -9.19 17.38
C GLY A 183 10.26 -10.40 16.49
N GLU A 184 9.56 -10.55 15.37
CA GLU A 184 9.76 -11.67 14.43
C GLU A 184 10.88 -11.41 13.42
N ILE A 185 11.32 -10.13 13.32
CA ILE A 185 12.43 -9.66 12.47
C ILE A 185 13.25 -8.55 13.12
#